data_AF-A0A8S3CEJ9-F1
#
_entry.id   AF-A0A8S3CEJ9-F1
#
_cell.length_a   1.000
_cell.length_b   1.000
_cell.length_c   1.000
_cell.angle_alpha   90.00
_cell.angle_beta   90.00
_cell.angle_gamma   90.00
#
_symmetry.space_group_name_H-M   'P 1'
#
loop_
_entity.id
_entity.type
_entity.pdbx_description
1 polymer ?
#
loop_
_entity_poly.entity_id
_entity_poly.type
_entity_poly.pdbx_seq_one_letter_code
_entity_poly.pdbx_strand_id
1 'polypeptide(L)' 'ILQIAAGPLHTVCLTNQNNIYTFGCNDEHALGRQDDNNDEDDDDHGNIDPFGEVDLSQVMNEDDEKIIQIVAGDSHTLIL' A
#
# COMPACT_ATOMS: atom_id res chain seq x y z
N ILE A 1 13.85 -2.13 6.58
CA ILE A 1 13.19 -2.73 5.39
C ILE A 1 13.62 -4.18 5.29
N LEU A 2 12.65 -5.10 5.21
CA LEU A 2 12.87 -6.54 5.03
C LEU A 2 12.74 -6.96 3.56
N GLN A 3 11.75 -6.42 2.85
CA GLN A 3 11.49 -6.75 1.46
C GLN A 3 10.94 -5.53 0.71
N ILE A 4 11.24 -5.46 -0.59
CA ILE A 4 10.64 -4.51 -1.54
C ILE A 4 10.18 -5.33 -2.75
N ALA A 5 8.98 -5.05 -3.26
CA ALA A 5 8.48 -5.57 -4.52
C ALA A 5 8.00 -4.41 -5.39
N ALA A 6 8.35 -4.41 -6.67
CA ALA A 6 7.96 -3.38 -7.63
C ALA A 6 7.21 -4.01 -8.80
N GLY A 7 6.00 -3.51 -9.02
CA GLY A 7 5.24 -3.71 -10.24
C GLY A 7 5.61 -2.64 -11.29
N PRO A 8 4.93 -2.62 -12.45
CA PRO A 8 5.15 -1.63 -13.49
C PRO A 8 4.86 -0.19 -13.03
N LEU A 9 3.83 -0.02 -12.20
CA LEU A 9 3.35 1.31 -11.79
C LEU A 9 3.27 1.53 -10.27
N HIS A 10 3.56 0.52 -9.45
CA HIS A 10 3.53 0.65 -7.99
C HIS A 10 4.65 -0.13 -7.30
N THR A 11 4.92 0.22 -6.05
CA THR A 11 5.93 -0.42 -5.21
C THR A 11 5.35 -0.67 -3.83
N VAL A 12 5.76 -1.79 -3.25
CA VAL A 12 5.36 -2.27 -1.92
C VAL A 12 6.62 -2.51 -1.10
N CYS A 13 6.61 -2.06 0.16
CA CYS A 13 7.72 -2.22 1.10
C CYS A 13 7.22 -2.88 2.39
N LEU A 14 7.91 -3.93 2.83
CA LEU A 14 7.72 -4.55 4.15
C LEU A 14 8.81 -4.08 5.10
N THR A 15 8.44 -3.50 6.24
CA THR A 15 9.38 -3.07 7.28
C THR A 15 9.73 -4.21 8.25
N ASN A 16 10.72 -3.99 9.10
CA ASN A 16 11.04 -4.91 10.20
C ASN A 16 10.06 -4.81 11.37
N GLN A 17 9.14 -3.84 11.33
CA GLN A 17 8.07 -3.64 12.32
C GLN A 17 6.75 -4.30 11.89
N ASN A 18 6.73 -5.07 10.79
CA ASN A 18 5.55 -5.71 10.20
C ASN A 18 4.60 -4.76 9.46
N ASN A 19 5.07 -3.54 9.13
CA ASN A 19 4.26 -2.54 8.43
C ASN A 19 4.45 -2.64 6.91
N ILE A 20 3.38 -2.35 6.16
CA ILE A 20 3.38 -2.28 4.70
C ILE A 20 3.25 -0.83 4.25
N TYR A 21 4.13 -0.39 3.37
CA TYR A 21 4.04 0.91 2.69
C TYR A 21 3.89 0.71 1.20
N THR A 22 3.00 1.48 0.58
CA THR A 22 2.69 1.39 -0.85
C THR A 22 2.69 2.76 -1.52
N PHE A 23 3.28 2.83 -2.70
CA PHE A 23 3.40 4.06 -3.48
C PHE A 23 3.44 3.81 -4.98
N GLY A 24 3.00 4.80 -5.76
CA GLY A 24 2.88 4.73 -7.22
C GLY A 24 1.46 5.00 -7.70
N CYS A 25 1.09 4.42 -8.83
CA CYS A 25 -0.25 4.51 -9.41
C CYS A 25 -1.25 3.67 -8.60
N ASN A 26 -2.43 4.24 -8.35
CA ASN A 26 -3.52 3.56 -7.64
C ASN A 26 -4.83 3.47 -8.44
N ASP A 27 -4.82 3.74 -9.75
CA ASP A 27 -6.04 3.75 -10.58
C ASP A 27 -6.87 2.45 -10.49
N GLU A 28 -6.24 1.32 -10.18
CA GLU A 28 -6.88 0.00 -9.99
C GLU A 28 -6.85 -0.48 -8.53
N HIS A 29 -6.63 0.43 -7.57
CA HIS A 29 -6.54 0.17 -6.12
C HIS A 29 -5.38 -0.76 -5.71
N ALA A 30 -4.32 -0.83 -6.52
CA ALA A 30 -3.16 -1.71 -6.31
C ALA A 30 -2.37 -1.41 -5.02
N LEU A 31 -2.49 -0.19 -4.48
CA LEU A 31 -1.81 0.23 -3.25
C LEU A 31 -2.49 -0.30 -1.98
N GLY A 32 -3.75 -0.79 -2.07
CA GLY A 32 -4.47 -1.35 -0.92
C GLY A 32 -4.85 -0.34 0.16
N ARG A 33 -4.80 0.97 -0.15
CA ARG A 33 -5.21 2.08 0.72
C ARG A 33 -6.19 2.98 -0.02
N GLN A 34 -7.00 3.72 0.74
CA GLN A 34 -7.97 4.65 0.16
C GLN A 34 -7.24 5.74 -0.63
N ASP A 35 -7.80 6.07 -1.80
CA ASP A 35 -7.47 7.32 -2.47
C ASP A 35 -8.21 8.44 -1.75
N ASP A 36 -7.49 9.44 -1.28
CA ASP A 36 -8.10 10.66 -0.72
C ASP A 36 -8.75 11.54 -1.82
N ASN A 37 -8.74 11.11 -3.08
CA ASN A 37 -9.34 11.81 -4.24
C ASN A 37 -10.88 11.68 -4.32
N ASN A 38 -11.58 11.51 -3.20
CA ASN A 38 -13.04 11.38 -3.21
C ASN A 38 -13.81 12.71 -3.35
N ASP A 39 -13.11 13.84 -3.52
CA ASP A 39 -13.76 15.09 -3.86
C ASP A 39 -13.59 15.34 -5.36
N GLU A 40 -14.63 15.00 -6.15
CA GLU A 40 -14.75 15.30 -7.58
C GLU A 40 -14.74 16.82 -7.90
N ASP A 41 -14.54 17.68 -6.89
CA ASP A 41 -14.79 19.13 -6.95
C ASP A 41 -13.67 20.04 -6.38
N ASP A 42 -12.50 19.53 -5.95
CA ASP A 42 -11.44 20.41 -5.44
C ASP A 42 -10.16 20.39 -6.31
N ASP A 43 -9.86 21.56 -6.88
CA ASP A 43 -8.59 21.94 -7.52
C ASP A 43 -7.41 21.94 -6.51
N ASP A 44 -7.64 21.52 -5.28
CA ASP A 44 -6.63 21.28 -4.27
C ASP A 44 -6.15 19.84 -4.45
N HIS A 45 -4.96 19.69 -5.07
CA HIS A 45 -4.16 18.49 -4.90
C HIS A 45 -3.84 18.37 -3.41
N GLY A 46 -4.81 17.84 -2.65
CA GLY A 46 -4.69 17.58 -1.24
C GLY A 46 -3.36 16.88 -0.99
N ASN A 47 -2.80 17.14 0.18
CA ASN A 47 -1.48 16.66 0.59
C ASN A 47 -1.50 15.13 0.79
N ILE A 48 -1.70 14.41 -0.31
CA ILE A 48 -1.76 12.95 -0.41
C ILE A 48 -0.37 12.48 -0.09
N ASP A 49 -0.23 11.69 0.96
CA ASP A 49 1.05 11.07 1.27
C ASP A 49 1.42 10.13 0.12
N PRO A 50 2.45 10.48 -0.68
CA PRO A 50 2.86 9.63 -1.79
C PRO A 50 3.45 8.31 -1.27
N PHE A 51 3.76 8.20 0.03
CA PHE A 51 4.34 7.04 0.71
C PHE A 51 3.50 6.57 1.91
N GLY A 52 2.20 6.36 1.69
CA GLY A 52 1.28 5.94 2.74
C GLY A 52 1.48 4.50 3.24
N GLU A 53 1.20 4.31 4.53
CA GLU A 53 1.08 3.01 5.19
C GLU A 53 -0.28 2.37 4.85
N VAL A 54 -0.32 1.04 4.74
CA VAL A 54 -1.55 0.27 4.53
C VAL A 54 -2.10 -0.18 5.88
N ASP A 55 -3.37 0.17 6.16
CA ASP A 55 -4.09 -0.32 7.34
C ASP A 55 -4.53 -1.78 7.11
N LEU A 56 -3.97 -2.69 7.90
CA LEU A 56 -4.23 -4.13 7.83
C LEU A 56 -5.09 -4.63 9.00
N SER A 57 -5.56 -3.74 9.87
CA SER A 57 -6.33 -4.07 11.09
C SER A 57 -7.63 -4.84 10.80
N GLN A 58 -8.17 -4.74 9.58
CA GLN A 58 -9.38 -5.43 9.16
C GLN A 58 -9.13 -6.83 8.59
N VAL A 59 -7.88 -7.18 8.28
CA VAL A 59 -7.54 -8.43 7.56
C VAL A 59 -6.58 -9.33 8.33
N MET A 60 -5.88 -8.82 9.34
CA MET A 60 -4.97 -9.60 10.19
C MET A 60 -4.93 -9.07 11.63
N ASN A 61 -4.49 -9.93 12.55
CA ASN A 61 -4.12 -9.56 13.91
C ASN A 61 -2.61 -9.27 13.97
N GLU A 62 -2.25 -7.99 14.03
CA GLU A 62 -0.86 -7.52 14.00
C GLU A 62 0.01 -8.01 15.18
N ASP A 63 -0.60 -8.42 16.30
CA ASP A 63 0.13 -8.94 17.46
C ASP A 63 0.54 -10.42 17.30
N ASP A 64 -0.24 -11.20 16.54
CA ASP A 64 -0.06 -12.66 16.41
C ASP A 64 0.39 -13.09 15.00
N GLU A 65 0.14 -12.27 13.98
CA GLU A 65 0.39 -12.58 12.57
C GLU A 65 1.52 -11.74 12.01
N LYS A 66 2.36 -12.37 11.17
CA LYS A 66 3.54 -11.75 10.59
C LYS A 66 3.55 -11.92 9.09
N ILE A 67 3.75 -10.81 8.39
CA ILE A 67 3.98 -10.80 6.95
C ILE A 67 5.40 -11.27 6.70
N ILE A 68 5.53 -12.29 5.87
CA ILE A 68 6.81 -12.91 5.51
C ILE A 68 7.14 -12.72 4.04
N GLN A 69 6.16 -12.37 3.20
CA GLN A 69 6.41 -12.12 1.78
C GLN A 69 5.46 -11.08 1.19
N ILE A 70 6.01 -10.28 0.27
CA ILE A 70 5.23 -9.35 -0.56
C ILE A 70 5.47 -9.61 -2.07
N VAL A 71 4.47 -9.34 -2.89
CA VAL A 71 4.56 -9.38 -4.37
C VAL A 71 3.78 -8.20 -4.95
N ALA A 72 4.33 -7.59 -5.99
CA ALA A 72 3.68 -6.55 -6.78
C ALA A 72 3.56 -7.04 -8.23
N GLY A 73 2.33 -7.18 -8.70
CA GLY A 73 1.98 -7.52 -10.08
C GLY A 73 1.82 -6.26 -10.94
N ASP A 74 1.09 -6.38 -12.06
CA ASP A 74 0.76 -5.20 -12.89
C ASP A 74 -0.07 -4.18 -12.09
N SER A 75 -1.19 -4.68 -11.56
CA SER A 75 -2.17 -3.88 -10.84
C SER A 75 -2.68 -4.52 -9.55
N HIS A 76 -1.91 -5.44 -8.98
CA HIS A 76 -2.29 -6.11 -7.73
C HIS A 76 -1.09 -6.28 -6.81
N THR A 77 -1.37 -6.23 -5.51
CA THR A 77 -0.44 -6.56 -4.44
C THR A 77 -0.89 -7.83 -3.75
N LEU A 78 0.06 -8.71 -3.43
CA LEU A 78 -0.17 -9.91 -2.61
C LEU A 78 0.75 -9.88 -1.40
N ILE A 79 0.22 -10.28 -0.25
CA ILE A 79 0.94 -10.44 1.01
C ILE A 79 0.73 -11.87 1.53
N LEU A 80 1.78 -12.45 2.11
CA LEU A 80 1.76 -13.74 2.80
C LEU A 80 2.31 -13.58 4.20
#